data_AF-A0AAP6D021-F1
#
_entry.id   AF-A0AAP6D021-F1
#
_cell.length_a   1.000
_cell.length_b   1.000
_cell.length_c   1.000
_cell.angle_alpha   90.00
_cell.angle_beta   90.00
_cell.angle_gamma   90.00
#
_symmetry.space_group_name_H-M   'P 1'
#
loop_
_entity.id
_entity.type
_entity.pdbx_description
1 polymer ?
#
loop_
_entity_poly.entity_id
_entity_poly.type
_entity_poly.pdbx_seq_one_letter_code
_entity_poly.pdbx_strand_id
1 'polypeptide(L)'
;KLRYRKNSPNIYQITCSGIKNQFPTQLLTICDGLDRMLYSPRSPLNWFTKRKRLKIYKRAPSTHNFYRLVNHSAIGELRLDDEGKPSHIGILTSDGEEINFPPTRAEDKGK
;
A
#
# COMPACT_ATOMS: atom_id res chain seq x y z
N LYS A 1 -32.72 9.85 -13.97
CA LYS A 1 -31.72 10.26 -12.94
C LYS A 1 -30.87 9.04 -12.60
N LEU A 2 -29.70 8.88 -13.23
CA LEU A 2 -28.88 7.66 -13.19
C LEU A 2 -28.25 7.48 -11.80
N ARG A 3 -28.97 6.81 -10.89
CA ARG A 3 -28.58 6.62 -9.49
C ARG A 3 -28.25 5.15 -9.27
N TYR A 4 -27.20 4.64 -9.91
CA TYR A 4 -26.49 3.40 -9.54
C TYR A 4 -25.31 3.20 -10.50
N ARG A 5 -24.23 3.99 -10.37
CA ARG A 5 -22.95 3.59 -10.95
C ARG A 5 -22.25 2.70 -9.91
N LYS A 6 -22.32 1.38 -10.11
CA LYS A 6 -21.47 0.37 -9.44
C LYS A 6 -20.02 0.48 -9.93
N ASN A 7 -19.47 1.68 -9.95
CA ASN A 7 -18.10 1.91 -10.42
C ASN A 7 -17.36 2.62 -9.29
N SER A 8 -17.01 1.86 -8.26
CA SER A 8 -16.00 2.26 -7.29
C SER A 8 -14.67 1.84 -7.89
N PRO A 9 -13.92 2.74 -8.58
CA PRO A 9 -12.64 2.36 -9.15
C PRO A 9 -11.70 1.93 -8.03
N ASN A 10 -11.02 0.80 -8.23
CA ASN A 10 -9.92 0.39 -7.38
C ASN A 10 -8.72 1.29 -7.71
N ILE A 11 -8.29 2.08 -6.74
CA ILE A 11 -7.15 2.99 -6.90
C ILE A 11 -5.95 2.35 -6.22
N TYR A 12 -4.88 2.16 -6.98
CA TYR A 12 -3.60 1.67 -6.49
C TYR A 12 -2.65 2.86 -6.33
N GLN A 13 -2.12 3.05 -5.11
CA GLN A 13 -1.03 3.99 -4.85
C GLN A 13 0.23 3.18 -4.55
N ILE A 14 1.22 3.29 -5.43
CA ILE A 14 2.47 2.54 -5.36
C ILE A 14 3.61 3.55 -5.34
N THR A 15 4.47 3.46 -4.34
CA THR A 15 5.55 4.42 -4.12
C THR A 15 6.83 3.68 -3.77
N CYS A 16 7.91 3.99 -4.49
CA CYS A 16 9.25 3.49 -4.23
C CYS A 16 10.23 4.68 -4.29
N SER A 17 11.17 4.75 -3.34
CA SER A 17 12.10 5.86 -3.16
C SER A 17 13.41 5.75 -3.96
N GLY A 18 13.68 4.60 -4.59
CA GLY A 18 14.79 4.40 -5.52
C GLY A 18 16.16 4.02 -4.89
N ILE A 19 17.22 4.08 -5.71
CA ILE A 19 18.54 3.42 -5.52
C ILE A 19 19.48 4.16 -4.53
N LYS A 20 19.09 5.30 -3.94
CA LYS A 20 19.96 6.06 -3.01
C LYS A 20 19.25 6.62 -1.79
N ASN A 21 18.05 6.14 -1.50
CA ASN A 21 17.19 6.80 -0.53
C ASN A 21 16.77 5.82 0.57
N GLN A 22 17.51 5.84 1.67
CA GLN A 22 17.11 5.21 2.93
C GLN A 22 16.68 6.31 3.88
N PHE A 23 15.48 6.18 4.43
CA PHE A 23 14.96 7.17 5.38
C PHE A 23 15.51 6.86 6.78
N PRO A 24 15.71 7.84 7.67
CA PRO A 24 16.10 7.54 9.05
C PRO A 24 15.06 6.65 9.74
N THR A 25 15.48 5.47 10.20
CA THR A 25 14.58 4.41 10.71
C THR A 25 13.69 4.86 11.87
N GLN A 26 14.21 5.72 12.75
CA GLN A 26 13.45 6.25 13.90
C GLN A 26 12.27 7.13 13.44
N LEU A 27 12.53 8.06 12.52
CA LEU A 27 11.48 8.93 11.97
C LEU A 27 10.45 8.11 11.21
N LEU A 28 10.90 7.12 10.43
CA LEU A 28 10.01 6.22 9.69
C LEU A 28 9.05 5.47 10.64
N THR A 29 9.56 5.01 11.79
CA THR A 29 8.76 4.28 12.79
C THR A 29 7.71 5.18 13.42
N ILE A 30 8.06 6.43 13.74
CA ILE A 30 7.11 7.43 14.27
C ILE A 30 6.05 7.77 13.22
N CYS A 31 6.44 8.02 11.97
CA CYS A 31 5.53 8.30 10.88
C CYS A 31 4.58 7.12 10.60
N ASP A 32 5.06 5.87 10.60
CA ASP A 32 4.21 4.69 10.43
C ASP A 32 3.21 4.54 11.60
N GLY A 33 3.64 4.82 12.84
CA GLY A 33 2.76 4.85 14.01
C GLY A 33 1.66 5.90 13.93
N LEU A 34 2.01 7.13 13.56
CA LEU A 34 1.05 8.23 13.38
C LEU A 34 0.09 7.95 12.22
N ASP A 35 0.59 7.45 11.10
CA ASP A 35 -0.23 7.08 9.94
C ASP A 35 -1.23 5.98 10.32
N ARG A 36 -0.80 4.95 11.06
CA ARG A 36 -1.69 3.90 11.56
C ARG A 36 -2.74 4.45 12.51
N MET A 37 -2.39 5.36 13.40
CA MET A 37 -3.34 5.96 14.35
C MET A 37 -4.37 6.83 13.64
N LEU A 38 -3.91 7.72 12.73
CA LEU A 38 -4.75 8.69 12.04
C LEU A 38 -5.64 8.06 10.97
N TYR A 39 -5.13 7.05 10.25
CA TYR A 39 -5.82 6.44 9.11
C TYR A 39 -6.33 5.02 9.37
N SER A 40 -6.26 4.53 10.60
CA SER A 40 -6.96 3.29 10.98
C SER A 40 -8.47 3.39 10.65
N PRO A 41 -9.12 2.29 10.23
CA PRO A 41 -10.57 2.26 9.99
C PRO A 41 -11.41 2.72 11.19
N ARG A 42 -10.84 2.65 12.40
CA ARG A 42 -11.48 3.09 13.67
C ARG A 42 -11.03 4.47 14.16
N SER A 43 -10.26 5.22 13.36
CA SER A 43 -9.75 6.53 13.75
C SER A 43 -10.88 7.57 13.89
N PRO A 44 -10.84 8.45 14.92
CA PRO A 44 -11.76 9.58 15.06
C PRO A 44 -11.79 10.50 13.82
N LEU A 45 -10.67 10.62 13.12
CA LEU A 45 -10.53 11.44 11.91
C LEU A 45 -11.36 10.88 10.74
N ASN A 46 -11.47 9.56 10.64
CA ASN A 46 -12.33 8.90 9.65
C ASN A 46 -13.82 9.05 9.98
N TRP A 47 -14.17 9.28 11.25
CA TRP A 47 -15.55 9.55 11.65
C TRP A 47 -16.00 10.97 11.26
N PHE A 48 -15.10 11.95 11.38
CA PHE A 48 -15.38 13.35 11.06
C PHE A 48 -15.32 13.69 9.55
N THR A 49 -14.72 12.82 8.72
CA THR A 49 -14.49 13.09 7.29
C THR A 49 -15.39 12.25 6.36
N LYS A 50 -15.65 12.77 5.15
CA LYS A 50 -16.39 12.06 4.07
C LYS A 50 -15.68 10.78 3.56
N ARG A 51 -14.46 10.49 4.05
CA ARG A 51 -13.64 9.33 3.64
C ARG A 51 -14.07 8.00 4.24
N LYS A 52 -15.06 7.96 5.15
CA LYS A 52 -15.61 6.72 5.76
C LYS A 52 -16.03 5.62 4.76
N ARG A 53 -16.37 5.98 3.52
CA ARG A 53 -16.77 5.03 2.46
C ARG A 53 -15.60 4.48 1.63
N LEU A 54 -14.41 5.10 1.72
CA LEU A 54 -13.20 4.62 1.06
C LEU A 54 -12.52 3.59 1.97
N LYS A 55 -12.40 2.35 1.50
CA LYS A 55 -11.67 1.30 2.22
C LYS A 55 -10.25 1.27 1.70
N ILE A 56 -9.28 1.55 2.57
CA ILE A 56 -7.85 1.51 2.25
C ILE A 56 -7.29 0.19 2.76
N TYR A 57 -6.66 -0.58 1.88
CA TYR A 57 -5.99 -1.82 2.20
C TYR A 57 -4.50 -1.68 1.92
N LYS A 58 -3.67 -2.01 2.91
CA LYS A 58 -2.21 -1.94 2.79
C LYS A 58 -1.64 -3.34 2.58
N ARG A 59 -0.93 -3.56 1.49
CA ARG A 59 -0.15 -4.79 1.27
C ARG A 59 1.02 -4.82 2.25
N ALA A 60 1.29 -5.99 2.85
CA ALA A 60 2.51 -6.21 3.62
C ALA A 60 3.60 -6.73 2.67
N PRO A 61 4.89 -6.43 2.92
CA PRO A 61 5.96 -7.11 2.21
C PRO A 61 6.03 -8.59 2.58
N SER A 62 6.59 -9.41 1.70
CA SER A 62 6.75 -10.85 1.87
C SER A 62 7.66 -11.21 3.05
N THR A 63 8.56 -10.31 3.43
CA THR A 63 9.55 -10.52 4.50
C THR A 63 8.98 -10.38 5.90
N HIS A 64 7.98 -9.51 6.10
CA HIS A 64 7.38 -9.29 7.42
C HIS A 64 5.94 -8.79 7.38
N ASN A 65 5.15 -9.18 8.38
CA ASN A 65 3.72 -8.81 8.46
C ASN A 65 3.43 -7.57 9.33
N PHE A 66 4.39 -7.13 10.14
CA PHE A 66 4.21 -6.05 11.12
C PHE A 66 4.37 -4.67 10.49
N TYR A 67 5.51 -4.40 9.86
CA TYR A 67 5.75 -3.15 9.15
C TYR A 67 5.22 -3.22 7.73
N ARG A 68 4.75 -2.08 7.20
CA ARG A 68 4.23 -1.97 5.82
C ARG A 68 5.20 -1.29 4.87
N LEU A 69 6.20 -0.60 5.42
CA LEU A 69 7.24 0.08 4.68
C LEU A 69 8.52 -0.73 4.75
N VAL A 70 9.22 -0.84 3.62
CA VAL A 70 10.56 -1.41 3.56
C VAL A 70 11.53 -0.25 3.47
N ASN A 71 12.37 -0.08 4.49
CA ASN A 71 13.40 0.96 4.51
C ASN A 71 14.69 0.43 3.89
N HIS A 72 14.73 0.35 2.57
CA HIS A 72 15.89 -0.12 1.85
C HIS A 72 16.10 0.65 0.56
N SER A 73 17.35 0.73 0.14
CA SER A 73 17.64 1.14 -1.24
C SER A 73 17.14 0.04 -2.17
N ALA A 74 16.23 0.38 -3.08
CA ALA A 74 15.60 -0.59 -3.96
C ALA A 74 15.04 0.04 -5.24
N ILE A 75 14.86 -0.80 -6.28
CA ILE A 75 14.12 -0.48 -7.50
C ILE A 75 12.73 -1.10 -7.38
N GLY A 76 11.68 -0.32 -7.61
CA GLY A 76 10.31 -0.83 -7.67
C GLY A 76 10.01 -1.50 -9.00
N GLU A 77 9.38 -2.66 -8.94
CA GLU A 77 8.83 -3.38 -10.08
C GLU A 77 7.30 -3.43 -9.99
N LEU A 78 6.64 -3.05 -11.08
CA LEU A 78 5.19 -3.10 -11.23
C LEU A 78 4.87 -3.77 -12.55
N ARG A 79 4.14 -4.89 -12.50
CA ARG A 79 3.55 -5.52 -13.68
C ARG A 79 2.04 -5.38 -13.62
N LEU A 80 1.45 -5.00 -14.75
CA LEU A 80 0.01 -4.87 -14.92
C LEU A 80 -0.50 -6.06 -15.75
N ASP A 81 -1.74 -6.48 -15.50
CA ASP A 81 -2.47 -7.38 -16.39
C ASP A 81 -3.10 -6.63 -17.58
N ASP A 82 -3.76 -7.35 -18.48
CA ASP A 82 -4.38 -6.80 -19.69
C ASP A 82 -5.51 -5.80 -19.37
N GLU A 83 -6.10 -5.90 -18.17
CA GLU A 83 -7.11 -4.97 -17.65
C GLU A 83 -6.50 -3.77 -16.91
N GLY A 84 -5.17 -3.68 -16.80
CA GLY A 84 -4.46 -2.58 -16.13
C GLY A 84 -4.41 -2.68 -14.60
N LYS A 85 -4.81 -3.82 -14.02
CA LYS A 85 -4.68 -4.10 -12.59
C LYS A 85 -3.27 -4.64 -12.28
N PRO A 86 -2.67 -4.31 -11.12
CA PRO A 86 -1.38 -4.85 -10.74
C PRO A 86 -1.41 -6.38 -10.57
N SER A 87 -0.69 -7.08 -11.45
CA SER A 87 -0.45 -8.53 -11.38
C SER A 87 0.75 -8.86 -10.49
N HIS A 88 1.74 -7.97 -10.43
CA HIS A 88 2.90 -8.06 -9.53
C HIS A 88 3.31 -6.68 -9.03
N ILE A 89 3.65 -6.62 -7.74
CA ILE A 89 4.21 -5.43 -7.08
C ILE A 89 5.37 -5.95 -6.23
N GLY A 90 6.59 -5.50 -6.56
CA GLY A 90 7.79 -5.92 -5.86
C GLY A 90 8.82 -4.81 -5.81
N ILE A 91 9.88 -5.05 -5.04
CA ILE A 91 11.08 -4.23 -5.03
C ILE A 91 12.31 -5.15 -5.10
N LEU A 92 13.32 -4.73 -5.87
CA LEU A 92 14.63 -5.35 -5.90
C LEU A 92 15.59 -4.50 -5.07
N THR A 93 16.10 -5.05 -3.96
CA THR A 93 17.01 -4.33 -3.07
C THR A 93 18.41 -4.25 -3.67
N SER A 94 19.23 -3.31 -3.18
CA SER A 94 20.65 -3.22 -3.53
C SER A 94 21.45 -4.48 -3.22
N ASP A 95 20.93 -5.33 -2.34
CA ASP A 95 21.62 -6.53 -1.85
C ASP A 95 21.26 -7.77 -2.68
N GLY A 96 20.47 -7.58 -3.76
CA GLY A 96 20.04 -8.64 -4.66
C GLY A 96 18.82 -9.42 -4.20
N GLU A 97 18.15 -8.97 -3.12
CA GLU A 97 16.93 -9.60 -2.64
C GLU A 97 15.68 -9.01 -3.31
N GLU A 98 14.73 -9.89 -3.66
CA GLU A 98 13.42 -9.48 -4.15
C GLU A 98 12.39 -9.53 -3.02
N ILE A 99 11.73 -8.40 -2.75
CA ILE A 99 10.67 -8.30 -1.75
C ILE A 99 9.36 -8.02 -2.46
N ASN A 100 8.39 -8.91 -2.24
CA ASN A 100 7.12 -8.88 -2.93
C ASN A 100 6.00 -8.34 -2.04
N PHE A 101 5.03 -7.65 -2.62
CA PHE A 101 3.86 -7.13 -1.93
C PHE A 101 2.61 -7.88 -2.40
N PRO A 102 2.28 -9.04 -1.79
CA PRO A 102 1.13 -9.84 -2.18
C PRO A 102 -0.20 -9.10 -1.99
N PRO A 103 -1.22 -9.44 -2.80
CA PRO A 103 -2.55 -8.87 -2.67
C PRO A 103 -3.12 -9.12 -1.27
N THR A 104 -3.93 -8.17 -0.79
CA THR A 104 -4.63 -8.36 0.48
C THR A 104 -5.82 -9.31 0.31
N ARG A 105 -6.21 -10.03 1.36
CA ARG A 105 -7.42 -10.89 1.37
C ARG A 105 -8.69 -10.15 0.90
N ALA A 106 -8.75 -8.83 1.08
CA ALA A 106 -9.88 -8.03 0.64
C ALA A 106 -9.91 -7.81 -0.89
N GLU A 107 -8.75 -7.79 -1.54
CA GLU A 107 -8.63 -7.72 -2.99
C GLU A 107 -8.96 -9.06 -3.65
N ASP A 108 -8.57 -10.19 -3.03
CA ASP A 108 -8.88 -11.53 -3.55
C ASP A 108 -10.37 -11.86 -3.49
N LYS A 109 -11.06 -11.45 -2.41
CA LYS A 109 -12.50 -11.64 -2.24
C LYS A 109 -13.36 -10.72 -3.12
N GLY A 110 -12.75 -9.74 -3.79
CA GLY A 110 -13.41 -8.80 -4.69
C GLY A 110 -13.35 -9.18 -6.17
N LYS A 111 -12.81 -10.38 -6.49
CA LYS A 111 -12.96 -11.01 -7.81
C LYS A 111 -14.36 -11.60 -7.97
#